data_AF-A0A7J7UX46-F1
#
_entry.id   AF-A0A7J7UX46-F1
#
_cell.length_a   1.000
_cell.length_b   1.000
_cell.length_c   1.000
_cell.angle_alpha   90.00
_cell.angle_beta   90.00
_cell.angle_gamma   90.00
#
_symmetry.space_group_name_H-M   'P 1'
#
loop_
_entity.id
_entity.type
_entity.pdbx_description
1 polymer ?
#
loop_
_entity_poly.entity_id
_entity_poly.type
_entity_poly.pdbx_seq_one_letter_code
_entity_poly.pdbx_strand_id
1 'polypeptide(L)'
;MRLSPRALCRAARPAWRESFSLDGRDVARWFPGHMAKGLKKMQSSLKLVDCIVEVHDARISFGIPLSGRNPLFQETLGIKPHLLVLNKMDLADLSQRQKIIQHLEREGLKNVIFTNCIKDENIKQVIPAVTDLVGSSCRYHRGEVCERPLMFLLDTPGVLAPRIESVETGLKLALCGTVLDHLVGAETLADYLLYTLNRQRLFGYVQHYGLDAACDDVVSVLKRVAVRLGKTQKVKVLTGTGDVTVVQPDYPAAAHDFLRTFRRGLLGAVMLDRDVLQGPPDP
;
A
#
# COMPACT_ATOMS: atom_id res chain seq x y z
N MET A 1 -28.31 -34.75 44.67
CA MET A 1 -28.42 -33.49 43.88
C MET A 1 -27.11 -33.25 43.15
N ARG A 2 -27.04 -33.53 41.84
CA ARG A 2 -25.88 -33.18 41.00
C ARG A 2 -26.20 -31.85 40.32
N LEU A 3 -25.39 -30.84 40.56
CA LEU A 3 -25.49 -29.53 39.90
C LEU A 3 -25.15 -29.72 38.41
N SER A 4 -26.04 -29.28 37.53
CA SER A 4 -25.76 -29.21 36.10
C SER A 4 -24.81 -28.04 35.83
N PRO A 5 -23.82 -28.17 34.92
CA PRO A 5 -23.05 -27.03 34.47
C PRO A 5 -23.94 -26.18 33.56
N ARG A 6 -24.55 -25.14 34.11
CA ARG A 6 -25.25 -24.11 33.34
C ARG A 6 -24.24 -23.36 32.47
N ALA A 7 -24.46 -23.45 31.17
CA ALA A 7 -24.16 -22.45 30.15
C ALA A 7 -22.73 -21.90 30.16
N LEU A 8 -21.82 -22.65 29.52
CA LEU A 8 -20.76 -22.00 28.75
C LEU A 8 -21.45 -21.13 27.69
N CYS A 9 -21.51 -19.82 27.94
CA CYS A 9 -21.79 -18.82 26.92
C CYS A 9 -20.84 -19.12 25.75
N ARG A 10 -21.40 -19.68 24.69
CA ARG A 10 -20.76 -19.82 23.39
C ARG A 10 -20.59 -18.40 22.87
N ALA A 11 -19.49 -17.73 23.24
CA ALA A 11 -19.13 -16.43 22.70
C ALA A 11 -19.23 -16.56 21.18
N ALA A 12 -20.16 -15.81 20.58
CA ALA A 12 -20.30 -15.75 19.14
C ALA A 12 -18.92 -15.44 18.59
N ARG A 13 -18.38 -16.31 17.73
CA ARG A 13 -17.16 -16.00 17.00
C ARG A 13 -17.43 -14.66 16.29
N PRO A 14 -16.56 -13.65 16.40
CA PRO A 14 -16.76 -12.42 15.66
C PRO A 14 -16.90 -12.79 14.18
N ALA A 15 -18.03 -12.43 13.58
CA ALA A 15 -18.26 -12.63 12.16
C ALA A 15 -17.37 -11.61 11.44
N TRP A 16 -16.31 -12.09 10.80
CA TRP A 16 -15.42 -11.26 10.00
C TRP A 16 -16.17 -10.72 8.78
N ARG A 17 -16.04 -9.42 8.49
CA ARG A 17 -16.59 -8.83 7.28
C ARG A 17 -15.99 -9.48 6.03
N GLU A 18 -16.83 -9.84 5.06
CA GLU A 18 -16.38 -10.39 3.77
C GLU A 18 -16.02 -9.27 2.78
N SER A 19 -16.74 -8.15 2.83
CA SER A 19 -16.53 -6.97 1.98
C SER A 19 -16.34 -5.70 2.80
N PHE A 20 -15.71 -4.70 2.19
CA PHE A 20 -15.51 -3.38 2.78
C PHE A 20 -16.47 -2.37 2.16
N SER A 21 -17.29 -1.72 3.00
CA SER A 21 -18.21 -0.65 2.59
C SER A 21 -17.60 0.72 2.90
N LEU A 22 -17.77 1.67 1.98
CA LEU A 22 -17.41 3.08 2.20
C LEU A 22 -18.57 3.95 2.66
N ASP A 23 -19.72 3.35 2.96
CA ASP A 23 -20.94 4.03 3.44
C ASP A 23 -21.32 5.23 2.56
N GLY A 24 -21.21 5.07 1.24
CA GLY A 24 -21.60 6.08 0.25
C GLY A 24 -20.62 7.24 0.06
N ARG A 25 -19.41 7.19 0.63
CA ARG A 25 -18.38 8.21 0.37
C ARG A 25 -17.85 8.09 -1.06
N ASP A 26 -18.03 9.16 -1.83
CA ASP A 26 -17.59 9.24 -3.22
C ASP A 26 -16.06 9.36 -3.32
N VAL A 27 -15.46 8.37 -3.97
CA VAL A 27 -14.02 8.17 -4.11
C VAL A 27 -13.43 9.04 -5.21
N ALA A 28 -14.24 9.47 -6.19
CA ALA A 28 -13.78 10.32 -7.29
C ALA A 28 -13.25 11.68 -6.80
N ARG A 29 -13.75 12.16 -5.65
CA ARG A 29 -13.31 13.43 -5.05
C ARG A 29 -11.95 13.35 -4.36
N TRP A 30 -11.41 12.15 -4.12
CA TRP A 30 -10.15 11.96 -3.40
C TRP A 30 -8.91 12.14 -4.29
N PHE A 31 -9.05 12.26 -5.61
CA PHE A 31 -7.92 12.29 -6.54
C PHE A 31 -7.90 13.57 -7.39
N PRO A 32 -6.98 14.51 -7.14
CA PRO A 32 -7.02 15.83 -7.76
C PRO A 32 -6.59 15.83 -9.24
N GLY A 33 -7.27 16.63 -10.05
CA GLY A 33 -6.99 16.81 -11.50
C GLY A 33 -5.65 17.47 -11.86
N HIS A 34 -4.85 17.94 -10.89
CA HIS A 34 -3.52 18.52 -11.13
C HIS A 34 -2.51 17.52 -11.72
N MET A 35 -2.82 16.23 -11.64
CA MET A 35 -2.04 15.11 -12.17
C MET A 35 -1.84 15.17 -13.70
N ALA A 36 -2.75 15.81 -14.44
CA ALA A 36 -2.66 15.93 -15.90
C ALA A 36 -1.41 16.69 -16.38
N LYS A 37 -0.92 17.66 -15.59
CA LYS A 37 0.29 18.43 -15.94
C LYS A 37 1.56 17.59 -15.77
N GLY A 38 1.61 16.74 -14.73
CA GLY A 38 2.70 15.81 -14.49
C GLY A 38 2.81 14.77 -15.61
N LEU A 39 1.66 14.24 -16.05
CA LEU A 39 1.60 13.27 -17.14
C LEU A 39 2.19 13.82 -18.44
N LYS A 40 1.83 15.05 -18.84
CA LYS A 40 2.36 15.70 -20.04
C LYS A 40 3.88 15.90 -19.97
N LYS A 41 4.41 16.29 -18.81
CA LYS A 41 5.86 16.46 -18.60
C LYS A 41 6.62 15.12 -18.64
N MET A 42 5.99 14.06 -18.11
CA MET A 42 6.55 12.71 -18.15
C MET A 42 6.61 12.18 -19.59
N GLN A 43 5.55 12.38 -20.39
CA GLN A 43 5.54 12.00 -21.82
C GLN A 43 6.66 12.65 -22.63
N SER A 44 6.95 13.93 -22.41
CA SER A 44 8.08 14.58 -23.11
C SER A 44 9.43 14.01 -22.66
N SER A 45 9.55 13.68 -21.38
CA SER A 45 10.78 13.12 -20.80
C SER A 45 11.03 11.68 -21.25
N LEU A 46 9.98 10.89 -21.47
CA LEU A 46 10.07 9.52 -21.98
C LEU A 46 10.78 9.44 -23.33
N LYS A 47 10.77 10.50 -24.15
CA LYS A 47 11.50 10.55 -25.42
C LYS A 47 13.01 10.62 -25.23
N LEU A 48 13.47 11.20 -24.13
CA LEU A 48 14.89 11.43 -23.82
C LEU A 48 15.55 10.26 -23.11
N VAL A 49 14.76 9.33 -22.56
CA VAL A 49 15.30 8.23 -21.75
C VAL A 49 15.54 6.97 -22.56
N ASP A 50 16.52 6.23 -22.07
CA ASP A 50 17.10 5.05 -22.70
C ASP A 50 16.55 3.76 -22.12
N CYS A 51 16.24 3.79 -20.82
CA CYS A 51 15.62 2.72 -20.05
C CYS A 51 14.66 3.34 -19.04
N ILE A 52 13.62 2.59 -18.69
CA ILE A 52 12.62 2.99 -17.71
C ILE A 52 12.82 2.13 -16.45
N VAL A 53 13.04 2.78 -15.31
CA VAL A 53 13.07 2.13 -14.00
C VAL A 53 11.84 2.56 -13.22
N GLU A 54 10.93 1.63 -12.96
CA GLU A 54 9.74 1.86 -12.14
C GLU A 54 9.98 1.41 -10.71
N VAL A 55 9.76 2.29 -9.72
CA VAL A 55 9.88 1.93 -8.30
C VAL A 55 8.49 1.83 -7.68
N HIS A 56 8.16 0.66 -7.14
CA HIS A 56 6.89 0.38 -6.48
C HIS A 56 7.10 -0.14 -5.06
N ASP A 57 6.07 -0.04 -4.23
CA ASP A 57 6.06 -0.62 -2.88
C ASP A 57 5.79 -2.13 -2.98
N ALA A 58 6.69 -2.96 -2.46
CA ALA A 58 6.61 -4.42 -2.54
C ALA A 58 5.36 -5.00 -1.85
N ARG A 59 4.70 -4.24 -0.97
CA ARG A 59 3.45 -4.64 -0.33
C ARG A 59 2.24 -4.60 -1.25
N ILE A 60 2.37 -3.97 -2.43
CA ILE A 60 1.35 -3.93 -3.48
C ILE A 60 2.01 -4.35 -4.81
N SER A 61 2.52 -5.58 -4.85
CA SER A 61 3.33 -6.08 -5.97
C SER A 61 2.52 -6.54 -7.19
N PHE A 62 1.22 -6.78 -7.03
CA PHE A 62 0.32 -7.29 -8.06
C PHE A 62 -0.64 -6.22 -8.58
N GLY A 63 -1.32 -5.51 -7.68
CA GLY A 63 -2.44 -4.64 -8.07
C GLY A 63 -2.01 -3.42 -8.89
N ILE A 64 -0.91 -2.77 -8.49
CA ILE A 64 -0.50 -1.48 -9.09
C ILE A 64 0.31 -1.66 -10.38
N PRO A 65 1.31 -2.56 -10.46
CA PRO A 65 2.06 -2.74 -11.71
C PRO A 65 1.19 -3.23 -12.88
N LEU A 66 0.06 -3.88 -12.57
CA LEU A 66 -0.82 -4.52 -13.55
C LEU A 66 -2.04 -3.66 -13.93
N SER A 67 -2.79 -3.11 -12.96
CA SER A 67 -4.01 -2.30 -13.20
C SER A 67 -3.78 -0.78 -13.02
N GLY A 68 -2.75 -0.39 -12.29
CA GLY A 68 -2.47 1.03 -11.97
C GLY A 68 -1.68 1.79 -13.03
N ARG A 69 -1.11 1.13 -14.04
CA ARG A 69 -0.32 1.79 -15.09
C ARG A 69 -1.20 2.71 -15.93
N ASN A 70 -0.65 3.87 -16.28
CA ASN A 70 -1.30 4.73 -17.26
C ASN A 70 -1.24 4.05 -18.65
N PRO A 71 -2.35 3.96 -19.41
CA PRO A 71 -2.34 3.35 -20.75
C PRO A 71 -1.31 3.98 -21.71
N LEU A 72 -1.11 5.30 -21.60
CA LEU A 72 -0.10 6.03 -22.38
C LEU A 72 1.33 5.59 -22.05
N PHE A 73 1.53 5.05 -20.85
CA PHE A 73 2.80 4.50 -20.40
C PHE A 73 2.99 3.06 -20.92
N GLN A 74 1.92 2.26 -20.96
CA GLN A 74 1.94 0.89 -21.50
C GLN A 74 2.40 0.84 -22.96
N GLU A 75 1.93 1.78 -23.79
CA GLU A 75 2.36 1.89 -25.21
C GLU A 75 3.87 2.14 -25.34
N THR A 76 4.48 2.89 -24.41
CA THR A 76 5.92 3.19 -24.43
C THR A 76 6.75 2.03 -23.86
N LEU A 77 6.21 1.29 -22.88
CA LEU A 77 6.86 0.14 -22.26
C LEU A 77 7.14 -1.00 -23.25
N GLY A 78 6.32 -1.16 -24.29
CA GLY A 78 6.54 -2.18 -25.32
C GLY A 78 7.76 -1.94 -26.20
N ILE A 79 8.30 -0.72 -26.20
CA ILE A 79 9.38 -0.29 -27.12
C ILE A 79 10.71 -0.15 -26.39
N LYS A 80 10.70 0.25 -25.11
CA LYS A 80 11.91 0.57 -24.33
C LYS A 80 12.20 -0.49 -23.26
N PRO A 81 13.48 -0.80 -23.00
CA PRO A 81 13.84 -1.70 -21.90
C PRO A 81 13.30 -1.15 -20.57
N HIS A 82 12.67 -2.04 -19.80
CA HIS A 82 11.95 -1.72 -18.57
C HIS A 82 12.42 -2.60 -17.41
N LEU A 83 12.62 -1.98 -16.24
CA LEU A 83 12.99 -2.62 -15.00
C LEU A 83 11.99 -2.22 -13.89
N LEU A 84 11.36 -3.21 -13.26
CA LEU A 84 10.51 -3.01 -12.09
C LEU A 84 11.32 -3.24 -10.80
N VAL A 85 11.38 -2.22 -9.96
CA VAL A 85 12.00 -2.27 -8.64
C VAL A 85 10.90 -2.28 -7.58
N LEU A 86 10.78 -3.40 -6.87
CA LEU A 86 9.87 -3.57 -5.73
C LEU A 86 10.62 -3.24 -4.44
N ASN A 87 10.51 -1.97 -4.00
CA ASN A 87 11.18 -1.45 -2.81
C ASN A 87 10.37 -1.76 -1.53
N LYS A 88 11.01 -1.64 -0.36
CA LYS A 88 10.47 -2.02 0.97
C LYS A 88 10.17 -3.50 1.07
N MET A 89 11.04 -4.31 0.48
CA MET A 89 10.89 -5.78 0.45
C MET A 89 10.83 -6.42 1.85
N ASP A 90 11.36 -5.74 2.87
CA ASP A 90 11.32 -6.16 4.27
C ASP A 90 9.94 -6.02 4.92
N LEU A 91 9.05 -5.19 4.35
CA LEU A 91 7.70 -4.99 4.86
C LEU A 91 6.67 -5.93 4.19
N ALA A 92 7.05 -6.62 3.13
CA ALA A 92 6.19 -7.51 2.35
C ALA A 92 6.42 -8.98 2.72
N ASP A 93 5.35 -9.78 2.74
CA ASP A 93 5.46 -11.24 2.91
C ASP A 93 5.96 -11.89 1.61
N LEU A 94 7.27 -12.12 1.52
CA LEU A 94 7.91 -12.73 0.36
C LEU A 94 8.01 -14.25 0.43
N SER A 95 7.25 -14.92 1.30
CA SER A 95 7.22 -16.39 1.39
C SER A 95 6.92 -17.08 0.05
N GLN A 96 6.10 -16.45 -0.80
CA GLN A 96 5.75 -16.95 -2.13
C GLN A 96 6.42 -16.16 -3.26
N ARG A 97 7.61 -15.60 -3.04
CA ARG A 97 8.34 -14.78 -4.03
C ARG A 97 8.37 -15.35 -5.45
N GLN A 98 8.58 -16.66 -5.59
CA GLN A 98 8.63 -17.29 -6.91
C GLN A 98 7.28 -17.20 -7.64
N LYS A 99 6.15 -17.33 -6.93
CA LYS A 99 4.81 -17.16 -7.52
C LYS A 99 4.57 -15.72 -7.94
N ILE A 100 5.06 -14.76 -7.13
CA ILE A 100 5.01 -13.33 -7.47
C ILE A 100 5.74 -13.09 -8.80
N ILE A 101 6.99 -13.55 -8.90
CA ILE A 101 7.81 -13.39 -10.11
C ILE A 101 7.14 -14.07 -11.32
N GLN A 102 6.71 -15.33 -11.18
CA GLN A 102 6.03 -16.05 -12.27
C GLN A 102 4.76 -15.36 -12.76
N HIS A 103 3.99 -14.76 -11.85
CA HIS A 103 2.80 -14.00 -12.23
C HIS A 103 3.18 -12.72 -12.98
N LEU A 104 4.15 -11.95 -12.47
CA LEU A 104 4.66 -10.76 -13.15
C LEU A 104 5.23 -11.08 -14.54
N GLU A 105 5.94 -12.20 -14.68
CA GLU A 105 6.48 -12.67 -15.97
C GLU A 105 5.38 -12.97 -16.99
N ARG A 106 4.26 -13.57 -16.57
CA ARG A 106 3.09 -13.82 -17.46
C ARG A 106 2.48 -12.52 -17.99
N GLU A 107 2.51 -11.48 -17.17
CA GLU A 107 2.01 -10.14 -17.49
C GLU A 107 3.03 -9.30 -18.28
N GLY A 108 4.16 -9.89 -18.70
CA GLY A 108 5.18 -9.24 -19.51
C GLY A 108 6.27 -8.53 -18.71
N LEU A 109 6.27 -8.64 -17.38
CA LEU A 109 7.28 -8.04 -16.50
C LEU A 109 8.39 -9.04 -16.16
N LYS A 110 9.36 -9.12 -17.07
CA LYS A 110 10.48 -10.07 -16.96
C LYS A 110 11.59 -9.60 -16.01
N ASN A 111 11.78 -8.29 -15.88
CA ASN A 111 12.89 -7.72 -15.12
C ASN A 111 12.36 -7.13 -13.81
N VAL A 112 12.48 -7.90 -12.72
CA VAL A 112 11.97 -7.50 -11.40
C VAL A 112 13.07 -7.64 -10.36
N ILE A 113 13.35 -6.58 -9.61
CA ILE A 113 14.32 -6.57 -8.51
C ILE A 113 13.61 -6.13 -7.23
N PHE A 114 13.72 -6.95 -6.18
CA PHE A 114 13.26 -6.61 -4.84
C PHE A 114 14.39 -5.88 -4.11
N THR A 115 14.11 -4.73 -3.52
CA THR A 115 15.12 -3.89 -2.85
C THR A 115 14.66 -3.41 -1.48
N ASN A 116 15.64 -3.06 -0.66
CA ASN A 116 15.44 -2.22 0.52
C ASN A 116 16.34 -1.00 0.40
N CYS A 117 15.75 0.14 0.01
CA CYS A 117 16.51 1.38 -0.16
C CYS A 117 17.05 1.97 1.16
N ILE A 118 16.51 1.58 2.31
CA ILE A 118 16.95 2.11 3.62
C ILE A 118 18.17 1.32 4.12
N LYS A 119 18.22 0.01 3.85
CA LYS A 119 19.30 -0.88 4.29
C LYS A 119 20.36 -1.16 3.22
N ASP A 120 20.26 -0.49 2.07
CA ASP A 120 21.13 -0.74 0.90
C ASP A 120 21.13 -2.19 0.40
N GLU A 121 20.03 -2.93 0.59
CA GLU A 121 19.91 -4.32 0.16
C GLU A 121 19.45 -4.39 -1.30
N ASN A 122 20.16 -5.17 -2.12
CA ASN A 122 19.93 -5.41 -3.55
C ASN A 122 19.98 -4.18 -4.48
N ILE A 123 20.18 -2.96 -3.98
CA ILE A 123 20.26 -1.73 -4.81
C ILE A 123 21.40 -1.81 -5.83
N LYS A 124 22.54 -2.38 -5.42
CA LYS A 124 23.73 -2.50 -6.28
C LYS A 124 23.49 -3.36 -7.54
N GLN A 125 22.42 -4.17 -7.55
CA GLN A 125 22.04 -5.00 -8.70
C GLN A 125 21.27 -4.19 -9.78
N VAL A 126 20.72 -3.03 -9.42
CA VAL A 126 19.93 -2.18 -10.33
C VAL A 126 20.78 -1.66 -11.49
N ILE A 127 21.98 -1.14 -11.20
CA ILE A 127 22.85 -0.57 -12.23
C ILE A 127 23.30 -1.64 -13.25
N PRO A 128 23.85 -2.81 -12.84
CA PRO A 128 24.16 -3.89 -13.78
C PRO A 128 22.95 -4.33 -14.61
N ALA A 129 21.79 -4.52 -13.97
CA ALA A 129 20.58 -4.94 -14.68
C ALA A 129 20.14 -3.92 -15.74
N VAL A 130 20.18 -2.62 -15.43
CA VAL A 130 19.87 -1.56 -16.41
C VAL A 130 20.90 -1.55 -17.53
N THR A 131 22.19 -1.69 -17.23
CA THR A 131 23.26 -1.74 -18.24
C THR A 131 23.07 -2.93 -19.19
N ASP A 132 22.75 -4.11 -18.67
CA ASP A 132 22.50 -5.32 -19.47
C ASP A 132 21.25 -5.16 -20.35
N LEU A 133 20.16 -4.60 -19.79
CA LEU A 133 18.94 -4.33 -20.53
C LEU A 133 19.13 -3.32 -21.66
N VAL A 134 19.90 -2.27 -21.40
CA VAL A 134 20.24 -1.27 -22.41
C VAL A 134 21.16 -1.87 -23.48
N GLY A 135 22.18 -2.64 -23.09
CA GLY A 135 23.13 -3.28 -24.00
C GLY A 135 22.51 -4.31 -24.93
N SER A 136 21.50 -5.04 -24.45
CA SER A 136 20.74 -6.04 -25.21
C SER A 136 19.64 -5.44 -26.10
N SER A 137 19.26 -4.17 -25.89
CA SER A 137 18.20 -3.51 -26.66
C SER A 137 18.71 -2.92 -27.99
N CYS A 138 17.92 -3.04 -29.06
CA CYS A 138 18.19 -2.36 -30.33
C CYS A 138 17.85 -0.87 -30.21
N ARG A 139 18.87 0.01 -30.21
CA ARG A 139 18.67 1.47 -30.12
C ARG A 139 18.72 2.18 -31.47
N TYR A 140 17.78 3.09 -31.69
CA TYR A 140 17.92 4.24 -32.60
C TYR A 140 18.75 5.33 -31.88
N HIS A 141 19.78 5.87 -32.53
CA HIS A 141 20.78 6.87 -32.04
C HIS A 141 21.98 6.34 -31.24
N ARG A 142 22.77 5.44 -31.84
CA ARG A 142 24.17 5.11 -31.41
C ARG A 142 25.21 6.20 -31.78
N GLY A 143 24.79 7.45 -31.95
CA GLY A 143 25.64 8.50 -32.52
C GLY A 143 26.61 9.18 -31.55
N GLU A 144 26.31 9.18 -30.25
CA GLU A 144 27.11 9.89 -29.26
C GLU A 144 27.73 8.91 -28.26
N VAL A 145 29.06 8.79 -28.33
CA VAL A 145 29.87 8.08 -27.34
C VAL A 145 29.86 8.92 -26.06
N CYS A 146 29.13 8.47 -25.05
CA CYS A 146 29.09 9.17 -23.76
C CYS A 146 30.32 8.82 -22.93
N GLU A 147 31.29 9.74 -22.84
CA GLU A 147 32.57 9.50 -22.17
C GLU A 147 32.53 9.61 -20.63
N ARG A 148 31.46 10.14 -20.02
CA ARG A 148 31.13 10.12 -18.57
C ARG A 148 30.01 11.15 -18.27
N PRO A 149 29.16 10.92 -17.26
CA PRO A 149 28.97 9.69 -16.50
C PRO A 149 28.34 8.57 -17.34
N LEU A 150 28.55 7.32 -16.92
CA LEU A 150 28.02 6.11 -17.58
C LEU A 150 26.48 6.05 -17.62
N MET A 151 25.79 6.82 -16.77
CA MET A 151 24.34 6.85 -16.67
C MET A 151 23.87 8.22 -16.18
N PHE A 152 22.81 8.74 -16.81
CA PHE A 152 22.07 9.91 -16.33
C PHE A 152 20.70 9.47 -15.81
N LEU A 153 20.34 9.93 -14.62
CA LEU A 153 19.01 9.70 -14.05
C LEU A 153 18.17 10.96 -14.26
N LEU A 154 17.07 10.80 -15.01
CA LEU A 154 16.05 11.84 -15.14
C LEU A 154 14.95 11.56 -14.12
N ASP A 155 14.90 12.38 -13.08
CA ASP A 155 13.81 12.35 -12.12
C ASP A 155 12.59 13.09 -12.69
N THR A 156 11.46 12.40 -12.80
CA THR A 156 10.18 13.04 -13.11
C THR A 156 9.48 13.37 -11.79
N PRO A 157 9.48 14.64 -11.34
CA PRO A 157 8.77 15.01 -10.13
C PRO A 157 7.27 14.84 -10.35
N GLY A 158 6.69 13.87 -9.66
CA GLY A 158 5.28 13.52 -9.78
C GLY A 158 5.12 12.03 -10.05
N VAL A 159 4.70 11.32 -9.02
CA VAL A 159 4.15 9.96 -9.09
C VAL A 159 3.24 9.89 -10.31
N LEU A 160 3.50 8.94 -11.22
CA LEU A 160 2.56 8.58 -12.28
C LEU A 160 1.19 8.47 -11.62
N ALA A 161 0.25 9.35 -11.98
CA ALA A 161 -1.09 9.26 -11.47
C ALA A 161 -1.62 7.89 -11.81
N PRO A 162 -1.76 6.98 -10.83
CA PRO A 162 -2.22 5.65 -11.13
C PRO A 162 -3.62 5.80 -11.72
N ARG A 163 -3.94 5.00 -12.74
CA ARG A 163 -5.34 4.87 -13.11
C ARG A 163 -6.01 4.11 -11.97
N ILE A 164 -6.73 4.81 -11.12
CA ILE A 164 -7.43 4.19 -10.00
C ILE A 164 -8.75 3.66 -10.55
N GLU A 165 -8.70 2.43 -11.03
CA GLU A 165 -9.85 1.73 -11.62
C GLU A 165 -10.86 1.29 -10.55
N SER A 166 -10.38 1.08 -9.32
CA SER A 166 -11.20 0.68 -8.19
C SER A 166 -10.87 1.49 -6.94
N VAL A 167 -11.91 1.69 -6.14
CA VAL A 167 -11.81 2.25 -4.79
C VAL A 167 -10.75 1.54 -3.95
N GLU A 168 -10.74 0.22 -4.04
CA GLU A 168 -9.86 -0.64 -3.28
C GLU A 168 -8.39 -0.35 -3.59
N THR A 169 -8.04 -0.16 -4.87
CA THR A 169 -6.69 0.25 -5.28
C THR A 169 -6.31 1.60 -4.68
N GLY A 170 -7.24 2.55 -4.63
CA GLY A 170 -7.05 3.85 -3.97
C GLY A 170 -6.77 3.74 -2.47
N LEU A 171 -7.50 2.87 -1.77
CA LEU A 171 -7.29 2.60 -0.34
C LEU A 171 -5.92 1.94 -0.09
N LYS A 172 -5.52 0.96 -0.91
CA LYS A 172 -4.19 0.32 -0.81
C LYS A 172 -3.07 1.33 -1.03
N LEU A 173 -3.18 2.18 -2.05
CA LEU A 173 -2.23 3.27 -2.32
C LEU A 173 -2.12 4.24 -1.13
N ALA A 174 -3.26 4.61 -0.54
CA ALA A 174 -3.29 5.44 0.66
C ALA A 174 -2.63 4.74 1.85
N LEU A 175 -2.89 3.46 2.11
CA LEU A 175 -2.20 2.70 3.17
C LEU A 175 -0.68 2.71 3.01
N CYS A 176 -0.17 2.59 1.77
CA CYS A 176 1.26 2.66 1.50
C CYS A 176 1.86 4.08 1.60
N GLY A 177 1.03 5.12 1.71
CA GLY A 177 1.44 6.53 1.78
C GLY A 177 1.68 7.18 0.43
N THR A 178 1.25 6.54 -0.66
CA THR A 178 1.32 7.10 -2.03
C THR A 178 0.24 8.17 -2.25
N VAL A 179 -0.87 8.06 -1.52
CA VAL A 179 -1.98 9.03 -1.50
C VAL A 179 -2.08 9.62 -0.10
N LEU A 180 -2.41 10.91 -0.01
CA LEU A 180 -2.48 11.64 1.26
C LEU A 180 -3.65 11.14 2.14
N ASP A 181 -3.35 10.83 3.40
CA ASP A 181 -4.29 10.22 4.36
C ASP A 181 -5.58 11.03 4.54
N HIS A 182 -5.48 12.36 4.53
CA HIS A 182 -6.62 13.25 4.75
C HIS A 182 -7.63 13.25 3.60
N LEU A 183 -7.24 12.80 2.40
CA LEU A 183 -8.15 12.70 1.26
C LEU A 183 -9.19 11.60 1.54
N VAL A 184 -8.77 10.48 2.12
CA VAL A 184 -9.64 9.34 2.47
C VAL A 184 -10.22 9.47 3.89
N GLY A 185 -9.43 10.02 4.81
CA GLY A 185 -9.70 10.05 6.25
C GLY A 185 -8.95 8.93 6.98
N ALA A 186 -8.22 9.31 8.04
CA ALA A 186 -7.36 8.39 8.78
C ALA A 186 -8.15 7.23 9.43
N GLU A 187 -9.34 7.51 9.98
CA GLU A 187 -10.20 6.49 10.59
C GLU A 187 -10.73 5.49 9.56
N THR A 188 -11.12 5.96 8.37
CA THR A 188 -11.54 5.10 7.25
C THR A 188 -10.40 4.18 6.80
N LEU A 189 -9.19 4.73 6.66
CA LEU A 189 -8.00 3.95 6.32
C LEU A 189 -7.64 2.94 7.41
N ALA A 190 -7.79 3.33 8.69
CA ALA A 190 -7.58 2.43 9.82
C ALA A 190 -8.58 1.26 9.82
N ASP A 191 -9.85 1.52 9.49
CA ASP A 191 -10.86 0.45 9.35
C ASP A 191 -10.53 -0.48 8.18
N TYR A 192 -10.17 0.09 7.03
CA TYR A 192 -9.75 -0.71 5.88
C TYR A 192 -8.52 -1.57 6.19
N LEU A 193 -7.53 -1.01 6.88
CA LEU A 193 -6.35 -1.76 7.34
C LEU A 193 -6.74 -2.90 8.28
N LEU A 194 -7.61 -2.64 9.27
CA LEU A 194 -8.09 -3.65 10.21
C LEU A 194 -8.80 -4.79 9.46
N TYR A 195 -9.70 -4.45 8.54
CA TYR A 195 -10.39 -5.39 7.65
C TYR A 195 -9.39 -6.25 6.87
N THR A 196 -8.38 -5.66 6.23
CA THR A 196 -7.35 -6.40 5.47
C THR A 196 -6.55 -7.33 6.37
N LEU A 197 -6.10 -6.86 7.53
CA LEU A 197 -5.34 -7.67 8.50
C LEU A 197 -6.17 -8.86 8.99
N ASN A 198 -7.43 -8.63 9.35
CA ASN A 198 -8.34 -9.67 9.83
C ASN A 198 -8.61 -10.73 8.74
N ARG A 199 -8.89 -10.31 7.50
CA ARG A 199 -9.08 -11.23 6.37
C ARG A 199 -7.87 -12.11 6.10
N GLN A 200 -6.67 -11.57 6.26
CA GLN A 200 -5.43 -12.31 6.08
C GLN A 200 -4.99 -13.08 7.34
N ARG A 201 -5.78 -13.04 8.42
CA ARG A 201 -5.48 -13.63 9.74
C ARG A 201 -4.18 -13.12 10.36
N LEU A 202 -3.85 -11.85 10.10
CA LEU A 202 -2.68 -11.17 10.62
C LEU A 202 -3.05 -10.39 11.88
N PHE A 203 -2.90 -11.01 13.04
CA PHE A 203 -3.30 -10.44 14.34
C PHE A 203 -2.15 -9.76 15.10
N GLY A 204 -1.07 -9.34 14.40
CA GLY A 204 0.07 -8.66 15.02
C GLY A 204 -0.32 -7.39 15.78
N TYR A 205 -1.37 -6.70 15.35
CA TYR A 205 -1.92 -5.53 16.04
C TYR A 205 -2.47 -5.86 17.44
N VAL A 206 -3.00 -7.06 17.66
CA VAL A 206 -3.54 -7.49 18.95
C VAL A 206 -2.41 -7.53 19.98
N GLN A 207 -1.28 -8.13 19.61
CA GLN A 207 -0.10 -8.22 20.46
C GLN A 207 0.56 -6.85 20.64
N HIS A 208 0.72 -6.08 19.56
CA HIS A 208 1.37 -4.77 19.58
C HIS A 208 0.66 -3.79 20.53
N TYR A 209 -0.68 -3.73 20.45
CA TYR A 209 -1.51 -2.85 21.25
C TYR A 209 -2.09 -3.50 22.52
N GLY A 210 -1.72 -4.75 22.84
CA GLY A 210 -2.21 -5.45 24.03
C GLY A 210 -3.74 -5.53 24.11
N LEU A 211 -4.38 -5.88 23.00
CA LEU A 211 -5.82 -6.16 22.94
C LEU A 211 -6.08 -7.58 23.48
N ASP A 212 -7.24 -7.78 24.11
CA ASP A 212 -7.60 -9.09 24.70
C ASP A 212 -7.86 -10.15 23.61
N ALA A 213 -8.44 -9.72 22.49
CA ALA A 213 -8.72 -10.56 21.33
C ALA A 213 -8.73 -9.72 20.04
N ALA A 214 -8.61 -10.40 18.90
CA ALA A 214 -8.88 -9.80 17.61
C ALA A 214 -10.36 -9.43 17.48
N CYS A 215 -10.66 -8.27 16.91
CA CYS A 215 -12.03 -7.82 16.68
C CYS A 215 -12.13 -7.10 15.33
N ASP A 216 -13.34 -7.03 14.80
CA ASP A 216 -13.65 -6.38 13.52
C ASP A 216 -14.41 -5.06 13.71
N ASP A 217 -14.13 -4.36 14.81
CA ASP A 217 -14.67 -3.04 15.10
C ASP A 217 -13.52 -2.04 15.29
N VAL A 218 -13.33 -1.17 14.29
CA VAL A 218 -12.29 -0.15 14.29
C VAL A 218 -12.42 0.80 15.48
N VAL A 219 -13.63 1.12 15.93
CA VAL A 219 -13.83 2.07 17.04
C VAL A 219 -13.29 1.47 18.33
N SER A 220 -13.57 0.19 18.59
CA SER A 220 -13.01 -0.53 19.73
C SER A 220 -11.47 -0.63 19.67
N VAL A 221 -10.91 -0.92 18.50
CA VAL A 221 -9.45 -0.98 18.31
C VAL A 221 -8.83 0.39 18.57
N LEU A 222 -9.32 1.44 17.92
CA LEU A 222 -8.80 2.80 18.06
C LEU A 222 -8.95 3.33 19.48
N LYS A 223 -10.05 3.01 20.17
CA LYS A 223 -10.20 3.32 21.60
C LYS A 223 -9.09 2.70 22.43
N ARG A 224 -8.74 1.43 22.18
CA ARG A 224 -7.68 0.74 22.92
C ARG A 224 -6.30 1.30 22.58
N VAL A 225 -6.03 1.60 21.31
CA VAL A 225 -4.82 2.27 20.84
C VAL A 225 -4.67 3.63 21.53
N ALA A 226 -5.73 4.45 21.52
CA ALA A 226 -5.74 5.77 22.12
C ALA A 226 -5.42 5.72 23.62
N VAL A 227 -6.09 4.84 24.37
CA VAL A 227 -5.86 4.67 25.80
C VAL A 227 -4.43 4.18 26.09
N ARG A 228 -3.95 3.18 25.34
CA ARG A 228 -2.61 2.62 25.53
C ARG A 228 -1.50 3.62 25.26
N LEU A 229 -1.67 4.48 24.27
CA LEU A 229 -0.69 5.48 23.87
C LEU A 229 -0.88 6.85 24.54
N GLY A 230 -1.88 7.00 25.42
CA GLY A 230 -2.23 8.26 26.05
C GLY A 230 -2.69 9.34 25.06
N LYS A 231 -3.28 8.96 23.92
CA LYS A 231 -3.86 9.88 22.94
C LYS A 231 -5.26 10.29 23.40
N THR A 232 -5.33 11.38 24.14
CA THR A 232 -6.59 11.93 24.65
C THR A 232 -6.75 13.39 24.27
N GLN A 233 -7.99 13.81 24.04
CA GLN A 233 -8.36 15.18 23.77
C GLN A 233 -9.38 15.68 24.80
N LYS A 234 -9.32 16.99 25.09
CA LYS A 234 -10.32 17.66 25.93
C LYS A 234 -11.41 18.22 25.03
N VAL A 235 -12.65 17.81 25.28
CA VAL A 235 -13.82 18.28 24.52
C VAL A 235 -14.81 18.91 25.49
N LYS A 236 -15.37 20.06 25.11
CA LYS A 236 -16.47 20.67 25.84
C LYS A 236 -17.76 19.98 25.42
N VAL A 237 -18.43 19.37 26.38
CA VAL A 237 -19.71 18.71 26.17
C VAL A 237 -20.79 19.60 26.78
N LEU A 238 -21.78 19.94 25.97
CA LEU A 238 -22.96 20.65 26.43
C LEU A 238 -23.78 19.68 27.28
N THR A 239 -23.80 19.89 28.59
CA THR A 239 -24.73 19.18 29.48
C THR A 239 -25.91 20.10 29.78
N GLY A 240 -27.08 19.53 30.13
CA GLY A 240 -28.26 20.32 30.51
C GLY A 240 -28.04 21.28 31.70
N THR A 241 -26.88 21.18 32.36
CA THR A 241 -26.44 22.02 33.49
C THR A 241 -25.22 22.90 33.19
N GLY A 242 -24.77 22.99 31.93
CA GLY A 242 -23.65 23.84 31.49
C GLY A 242 -22.56 23.11 30.70
N ASP A 243 -21.54 23.86 30.27
CA ASP A 243 -20.38 23.32 29.55
C ASP A 243 -19.44 22.58 30.51
N VAL A 244 -19.30 21.26 30.32
CA VAL A 244 -18.34 20.44 31.07
C VAL A 244 -17.20 20.04 30.14
N THR A 245 -15.96 20.23 30.57
CA THR A 245 -14.79 19.74 29.83
C THR A 245 -14.54 18.28 30.20
N VAL A 246 -14.70 17.39 29.22
CA VAL A 246 -14.49 15.94 29.38
C VAL A 246 -13.23 15.55 28.63
N VAL A 247 -12.44 14.64 29.23
CA VAL A 247 -11.29 14.02 28.56
C VAL A 247 -11.80 12.75 27.87
N GLN A 248 -11.58 12.65 26.57
CA GLN A 248 -11.96 11.48 25.78
C GLN A 248 -10.81 11.00 24.89
N PRO A 249 -10.82 9.73 24.44
CA PRO A 249 -9.88 9.24 23.44
C PRO A 249 -9.87 10.09 22.17
N ASP A 250 -8.68 10.36 21.63
CA ASP A 250 -8.48 11.02 20.34
C ASP A 250 -8.36 9.95 19.25
N TYR A 251 -9.49 9.66 18.59
CA TYR A 251 -9.58 8.64 17.54
C TYR A 251 -8.75 8.98 16.28
N PRO A 252 -8.77 10.22 15.75
CA PRO A 252 -7.90 10.61 14.65
C PRO A 252 -6.41 10.37 14.96
N ALA A 253 -5.93 10.78 16.14
CA ALA A 253 -4.53 10.58 16.52
C ALA A 253 -4.19 9.09 16.67
N ALA A 254 -5.10 8.28 17.20
CA ALA A 254 -4.94 6.84 17.30
C ALA A 254 -4.93 6.16 15.91
N ALA A 255 -5.77 6.61 14.98
CA ALA A 255 -5.81 6.11 13.61
C ALA A 255 -4.51 6.41 12.87
N HIS A 256 -3.98 7.63 13.00
CA HIS A 256 -2.67 7.98 12.43
C HIS A 256 -1.54 7.14 13.02
N ASP A 257 -1.58 6.84 14.32
CA ASP A 257 -0.59 5.94 14.93
C ASP A 257 -0.72 4.52 14.36
N PHE A 258 -1.94 3.99 14.25
CA PHE A 258 -2.19 2.67 13.69
C PHE A 258 -1.65 2.52 12.27
N LEU A 259 -1.91 3.51 11.41
CA LEU A 259 -1.38 3.58 10.04
C LEU A 259 0.14 3.70 10.03
N ARG A 260 0.72 4.50 10.92
CA ARG A 260 2.18 4.65 11.03
C ARG A 260 2.84 3.34 11.45
N THR A 261 2.26 2.63 12.41
CA THR A 261 2.75 1.34 12.90
C THR A 261 2.75 0.29 11.80
N PHE A 262 1.69 0.24 11.00
CA PHE A 262 1.66 -0.55 9.76
C PHE A 262 2.77 -0.15 8.77
N ARG A 263 2.89 1.14 8.45
CA ARG A 263 3.88 1.65 7.48
C ARG A 263 5.33 1.41 7.90
N ARG A 264 5.59 1.25 9.20
CA ARG A 264 6.90 0.90 9.76
C ARG A 264 7.14 -0.62 9.85
N GLY A 265 6.17 -1.45 9.48
CA GLY A 265 6.26 -2.92 9.57
C GLY A 265 6.13 -3.48 10.99
N LEU A 266 5.72 -2.66 11.97
CA LEU A 266 5.63 -3.09 13.37
C LEU A 266 4.45 -4.04 13.64
N LEU A 267 3.54 -4.18 12.68
CA LEU A 267 2.45 -5.16 12.70
C LEU A 267 2.83 -6.49 12.04
N GLY A 268 4.08 -6.63 11.57
CA GLY A 268 4.57 -7.74 10.76
C GLY A 268 4.61 -7.40 9.27
N ALA A 269 5.09 -8.37 8.48
CA ALA A 269 5.09 -8.28 7.03
C ALA A 269 3.67 -8.47 6.48
N VAL A 270 3.23 -7.58 5.59
CA VAL A 270 1.86 -7.56 5.06
C VAL A 270 1.89 -7.30 3.57
N MET A 271 1.13 -8.08 2.80
CA MET A 271 0.86 -7.81 1.38
C MET A 271 -0.61 -7.41 1.23
N LEU A 272 -0.88 -6.24 0.66
CA LEU A 272 -2.24 -5.71 0.54
C LEU A 272 -3.03 -6.29 -0.64
N ASP A 273 -2.36 -6.99 -1.56
CA ASP A 273 -2.93 -7.55 -2.78
C ASP A 273 -2.72 -9.07 -2.90
N ARG A 274 -2.61 -9.74 -1.74
CA ARG A 274 -2.51 -11.20 -1.66
C ARG A 274 -3.68 -11.91 -2.34
N ASP A 275 -4.84 -11.28 -2.37
CA ASP A 275 -6.09 -11.80 -2.93
C ASP A 275 -5.96 -12.04 -4.45
N VAL A 276 -5.13 -11.25 -5.14
CA VAL A 276 -4.86 -11.38 -6.58
C VAL A 276 -4.15 -12.70 -6.90
N LEU A 277 -3.38 -13.26 -5.96
CA LEU A 277 -2.70 -14.55 -6.14
C LEU A 277 -3.63 -15.76 -6.09
N GLN A 278 -4.81 -15.63 -5.48
CA GLN A 278 -5.69 -16.78 -5.23
C GLN A 278 -6.55 -17.16 -6.45
N GLY A 279 -6.54 -16.35 -7.51
CA GLY A 279 -7.43 -16.52 -8.67
C GLY A 279 -8.91 -16.33 -8.27
N PRO A 280 -9.84 -16.30 -9.24
CA PRO A 280 -11.24 -16.56 -8.89
C PRO A 280 -11.32 -17.96 -8.26
N PRO A 281 -12.22 -18.20 -7.29
CA PRO A 281 -12.49 -19.57 -6.86
C PRO A 281 -12.86 -20.38 -8.11
N ASP A 282 -12.26 -21.56 -8.26
CA ASP A 282 -12.64 -22.49 -9.33
C ASP A 282 -14.18 -22.64 -9.32
N PRO A 283 -14.82 -22.61 -10.51
CA PRO A 283 -16.28 -22.66 -10.63
C PRO A 283 -16.90 -23.94 -10.05
#